data_AF-J0WRH6-F1
#
_entry.id   AF-J0WRH6-F1
#
_cell.length_a   1.000
_cell.length_b   1.000
_cell.length_c   1.000
_cell.angle_alpha   90.00
_cell.angle_beta   90.00
_cell.angle_gamma   90.00
#
_symmetry.space_group_name_H-M   'P 1'
#
loop_
_entity.id
_entity.type
_entity.pdbx_description
1 polymer ?
#
loop_
_entity_poly.entity_id
_entity_poly.type
_entity_poly.pdbx_seq_one_letter_code
_entity_poly.pdbx_strand_id
1 'polypeptide(L)'
;PRIRARPTYPHIPGDTKTERSTVSDAGGAIGCSKYYEAYTQQGITGGLMAVWCTHSICLGFHVIPKGEGRNDVFSALFTHWKRAPKYVIYDFACALAPYCMLREPEFFGDTVFLIDEFHGGGHTRCSPACFISNYRDFNSDLKTINSSAAECGNAGLHRIRKSLSYLTQDHAIAFGYAFLAIWNRTREREA
;
A
#
# COMPACT_ATOMS: atom_id res chain seq x y z
N PRO A 1 -4.27 3.92 -16.18
CA PRO A 1 -4.44 5.38 -16.35
C PRO A 1 -5.32 5.93 -15.23
N ARG A 2 -5.07 7.17 -14.77
CA ARG A 2 -5.91 7.80 -13.75
C ARG A 2 -7.34 7.95 -14.26
N ILE A 3 -8.31 7.45 -13.50
CA ILE A 3 -9.74 7.48 -13.86
C ILE A 3 -10.53 8.53 -13.07
N ARG A 4 -10.04 8.93 -11.89
CA ARG A 4 -10.67 9.90 -10.99
C ARG A 4 -9.61 10.80 -10.37
N ALA A 5 -10.00 12.02 -10.01
CA ALA A 5 -9.20 12.88 -9.16
C ALA A 5 -9.39 12.50 -7.69
N ARG A 6 -8.37 12.73 -6.86
CA ARG A 6 -8.47 12.55 -5.41
C ARG A 6 -9.33 13.71 -4.84
N PRO A 7 -10.51 13.45 -4.25
CA PRO A 7 -11.37 14.49 -3.68
C PRO A 7 -10.75 15.11 -2.43
N THR A 8 -11.08 16.35 -2.07
CA THR A 8 -10.66 16.94 -0.79
C THR A 8 -11.81 16.90 0.20
N TYR A 9 -11.53 16.58 1.47
CA TYR A 9 -12.55 16.48 2.51
C TYR A 9 -12.35 17.60 3.53
N PRO A 10 -12.94 18.80 3.31
CA PRO A 10 -12.66 19.98 4.13
C PRO A 10 -13.12 19.83 5.58
N HIS A 11 -14.11 18.97 5.82
CA HIS A 11 -14.66 18.71 7.16
C HIS A 11 -13.88 17.63 7.94
N ILE A 12 -12.88 16.99 7.33
CA ILE A 12 -12.02 16.02 8.01
C ILE A 12 -10.75 16.73 8.47
N PRO A 13 -10.53 16.88 9.80
CA PRO A 13 -9.35 17.53 10.32
C PRO A 13 -8.07 16.84 9.83
N GLY A 14 -7.15 17.61 9.26
CA GLY A 14 -5.88 17.09 8.78
C GLY A 14 -5.96 16.30 7.47
N ASP A 15 -7.09 16.33 6.75
CA ASP A 15 -7.13 15.81 5.38
C ASP A 15 -6.05 16.49 4.51
N THR A 16 -5.45 15.73 3.59
CA THR A 16 -4.31 16.16 2.73
C THR A 16 -3.00 16.55 3.42
N LYS A 17 -2.94 16.59 4.76
CA LYS A 17 -1.66 16.79 5.46
C LYS A 17 -0.80 15.53 5.34
N THR A 18 0.52 15.70 5.25
CA THR A 18 1.46 14.59 5.37
C THR A 18 1.21 13.90 6.71
N GLU A 19 0.84 12.63 6.66
CA GLU A 19 0.62 11.85 7.87
C GLU A 19 1.96 11.71 8.58
N ARG A 20 2.09 12.32 9.76
CA ARG A 20 3.14 11.92 10.68
C ARG A 20 2.64 10.64 11.32
N SER A 21 3.41 9.57 11.20
CA SER A 21 3.28 8.43 12.12
C SER A 21 3.73 8.90 13.51
N THR A 22 3.00 9.82 14.15
CA THR A 22 3.27 10.27 15.50
C THR A 22 2.85 9.18 16.47
N VAL A 23 3.85 8.57 17.09
CA VAL A 23 3.67 7.88 18.38
C VAL A 23 3.21 8.95 19.36
N SER A 24 1.98 8.85 19.85
CA SER A 24 1.64 9.49 21.12
C SER A 24 1.85 8.43 22.20
N ASP A 25 2.83 8.64 23.08
CA ASP A 25 3.05 7.82 24.28
C ASP A 25 1.80 7.76 25.18
N ALA A 26 0.84 8.66 24.96
CA ALA A 26 -0.51 8.57 25.48
C ALA A 26 -1.40 7.66 24.61
N GLY A 27 -1.29 6.34 24.83
CA GLY A 27 -2.42 5.40 24.92
C GLY A 27 -3.60 5.41 23.92
N GLY A 28 -3.49 5.93 22.70
CA GLY A 28 -4.68 6.08 21.84
C GLY A 28 -4.54 5.98 20.32
N ALA A 29 -3.33 5.84 19.75
CA ALA A 29 -3.16 5.83 18.29
C ALA A 29 -2.76 4.46 17.73
N ILE A 30 -3.47 4.03 16.68
CA ILE A 30 -3.11 2.93 15.77
C ILE A 30 -1.92 3.40 14.90
N GLY A 31 -0.74 3.51 15.51
CA GLY A 31 0.50 3.88 14.82
C GLY A 31 1.35 2.65 14.57
N CYS A 32 1.65 2.35 13.30
CA CYS A 32 2.66 1.39 12.90
C CYS A 32 3.89 2.17 12.40
N SER A 33 5.03 2.02 13.08
CA SER A 33 6.25 2.77 12.81
C SER A 33 7.16 2.01 11.85
N LYS A 34 7.09 2.30 10.55
CA LYS A 34 8.14 1.91 9.59
C LYS A 34 8.64 3.15 8.84
N TYR A 35 9.84 3.61 9.21
CA TYR A 35 10.78 4.37 8.36
C TYR A 35 10.52 5.84 7.98
N TYR A 36 9.72 6.62 8.72
CA TYR A 36 9.57 8.06 8.43
C TYR A 36 10.91 8.84 8.49
N GLU A 37 11.82 8.47 9.40
CA GLU A 37 13.03 9.27 9.67
C GLU A 37 14.15 9.09 8.64
N ALA A 38 14.18 7.98 7.88
CA ALA A 38 15.31 7.65 7.02
C ALA A 38 15.32 8.40 5.67
N TYR A 39 14.17 8.81 5.14
CA TYR A 39 14.06 9.32 3.77
C TYR A 39 14.04 10.85 3.67
N THR A 40 13.42 11.54 4.63
CA THR A 40 13.21 12.99 4.55
C THR A 40 14.50 13.80 4.73
N GLN A 41 15.50 13.26 5.42
CA GLN A 41 16.75 13.99 5.69
C GLN A 41 17.73 14.01 4.50
N GLN A 42 17.53 13.18 3.47
CA GLN A 42 18.49 13.04 2.35
C GLN A 42 18.02 13.67 1.03
N GLY A 43 16.86 14.35 0.99
CA GLY A 43 16.32 14.93 -0.25
C GLY A 43 15.86 13.89 -1.28
N ILE A 44 15.65 12.64 -0.85
CA ILE A 44 15.22 11.52 -1.68
C ILE A 44 13.69 11.42 -1.60
N THR A 45 13.03 11.03 -2.70
CA THR A 45 11.58 10.75 -2.70
C THR A 45 11.22 9.72 -1.63
N GLY A 46 10.02 9.80 -1.06
CA GLY A 46 9.50 8.84 -0.08
C GLY A 46 9.44 7.37 -0.56
N GLY A 47 9.54 7.12 -1.87
CA GLY A 47 9.78 5.79 -2.43
C GLY A 47 8.80 5.43 -3.56
N LEU A 48 8.76 4.14 -3.89
CA LEU A 48 7.77 3.56 -4.80
C LEU A 48 6.91 2.57 -4.02
N MET A 49 5.59 2.75 -4.09
CA MET A 49 4.62 1.78 -3.61
C MET A 49 4.05 1.04 -4.81
N ALA A 50 4.41 -0.22 -5.00
CA ALA A 50 3.85 -1.07 -6.04
C ALA A 50 2.62 -1.83 -5.54
N VAL A 51 1.65 -2.01 -6.43
CA VAL A 51 0.46 -2.83 -6.20
C VAL A 51 0.65 -4.14 -6.96
N TRP A 52 0.44 -5.25 -6.25
CA TRP A 52 0.67 -6.59 -6.74
C TRP A 52 -0.63 -7.39 -6.73
N CYS A 53 -0.84 -8.24 -7.74
CA CYS A 53 -1.86 -9.27 -7.65
C CYS A 53 -1.31 -10.52 -6.94
N THR A 54 -2.18 -11.49 -6.67
CA THR A 54 -1.83 -12.76 -6.00
C THR A 54 -0.82 -13.61 -6.77
N HIS A 55 -0.69 -13.39 -8.08
CA HIS A 55 0.30 -14.05 -8.95
C HIS A 55 1.65 -13.33 -9.00
N SER A 56 1.89 -12.34 -8.12
CA SER A 56 3.10 -11.49 -8.12
C SER A 56 3.29 -10.68 -9.41
N ILE A 57 2.21 -10.38 -10.13
CA ILE A 57 2.20 -9.44 -11.26
C ILE A 57 1.96 -8.03 -10.71
N CYS A 58 2.79 -7.08 -11.12
CA CYS A 58 2.61 -5.68 -10.75
C CYS A 58 1.48 -5.06 -11.56
N LEU A 59 0.44 -4.59 -10.87
CA LEU A 59 -0.71 -3.90 -11.47
C LEU A 59 -0.41 -2.41 -11.73
N GLY A 60 0.57 -1.87 -11.02
CA GLY A 60 0.98 -0.47 -11.12
C GLY A 60 1.79 -0.06 -9.90
N PHE A 61 2.28 1.18 -9.92
CA PHE A 61 3.01 1.75 -8.80
C PHE A 61 2.66 3.23 -8.60
N HIS A 62 2.84 3.69 -7.37
CA HIS A 62 2.65 5.06 -6.95
C HIS A 62 3.99 5.63 -6.47
N VAL A 63 4.37 6.81 -6.98
CA VAL A 63 5.55 7.52 -6.52
C VAL A 63 5.18 8.32 -5.28
N ILE A 64 5.82 8.00 -4.17
CA ILE A 64 5.59 8.68 -2.89
C ILE A 64 6.56 9.85 -2.80
N PRO A 65 6.07 11.10 -2.71
CA PRO A 65 6.95 12.27 -2.74
C PRO A 65 7.71 12.50 -1.44
N LYS A 66 7.14 12.19 -0.26
CA LYS A 66 7.75 12.50 1.04
C LYS A 66 7.87 11.32 2.01
N GLY A 67 6.80 10.55 2.18
CA GLY A 67 6.76 9.39 3.06
C GLY A 67 5.44 8.65 2.88
N GLU A 68 5.49 7.32 2.97
CA GLU A 68 4.33 6.45 2.78
C GLU A 68 3.32 6.68 3.90
N GLY A 69 2.08 6.95 3.54
CA GLY A 69 0.96 7.01 4.48
C GLY A 69 -0.32 6.42 3.91
N ARG A 70 -1.38 6.43 4.71
CA ARG A 70 -2.70 5.92 4.30
C ARG A 70 -3.25 6.69 3.11
N ASN A 71 -2.91 7.97 3.01
CA ASN A 71 -3.30 8.82 1.89
C ASN A 71 -2.72 8.33 0.55
N ASP A 72 -1.49 7.81 0.50
CA ASP A 72 -0.88 7.33 -0.74
C ASP A 72 -1.61 6.07 -1.24
N VAL A 73 -1.87 5.12 -0.34
CA VAL A 73 -2.63 3.89 -0.65
C VAL A 73 -4.06 4.23 -1.07
N PHE A 74 -4.76 5.05 -0.28
CA PHE A 74 -6.09 5.53 -0.61
C PHE A 74 -6.12 6.21 -1.98
N SER A 75 -5.19 7.13 -2.24
CA SER A 75 -5.12 7.87 -3.49
C SER A 75 -4.87 6.93 -4.66
N ALA A 76 -3.95 5.97 -4.52
CA ALA A 76 -3.68 4.98 -5.55
C ALA A 76 -4.93 4.16 -5.89
N LEU A 77 -5.60 3.59 -4.87
CA LEU A 77 -6.81 2.78 -5.05
C LEU A 77 -7.94 3.60 -5.67
N PHE A 78 -8.29 4.74 -5.07
CA PHE A 78 -9.43 5.54 -5.50
C PHE A 78 -9.23 6.13 -6.91
N THR A 79 -8.03 6.62 -7.22
CA THR A 79 -7.82 7.33 -8.49
C THR A 79 -7.60 6.41 -9.69
N HIS A 80 -7.35 5.11 -9.48
CA HIS A 80 -7.00 4.17 -10.56
C HIS A 80 -7.95 2.97 -10.71
N TRP A 81 -8.75 2.59 -9.70
CA TRP A 81 -9.68 1.45 -9.80
C TRP A 81 -11.10 1.88 -10.06
N LYS A 82 -11.73 1.41 -11.15
CA LYS A 82 -13.14 1.74 -11.48
C LYS A 82 -14.10 1.34 -10.37
N ARG A 83 -13.90 0.14 -9.81
CA ARG A 83 -14.54 -0.39 -8.61
C ARG A 83 -13.44 -0.81 -7.64
N ALA A 84 -13.62 -0.55 -6.35
CA ALA A 84 -12.62 -0.94 -5.37
C ALA A 84 -12.39 -2.46 -5.39
N PRO A 85 -11.15 -2.92 -5.12
CA PRO A 85 -10.88 -4.34 -4.96
C PRO A 85 -11.74 -4.94 -3.83
N LYS A 86 -12.17 -6.20 -4.00
CA LYS A 86 -12.88 -6.96 -2.94
C LYS A 86 -11.99 -7.14 -1.70
N TYR A 87 -10.70 -7.41 -1.92
CA TYR A 87 -9.71 -7.59 -0.88
C TYR A 87 -8.54 -6.65 -1.11
N VAL A 88 -8.13 -5.93 -0.06
CA VAL A 88 -6.89 -5.14 -0.02
C VAL A 88 -6.03 -5.69 1.09
N ILE A 89 -4.91 -6.32 0.73
CA ILE A 89 -3.95 -6.89 1.68
C ILE A 89 -2.76 -5.95 1.79
N TYR A 90 -2.50 -5.43 3.00
CA TYR A 90 -1.53 -4.38 3.24
C TYR A 90 -1.05 -4.43 4.70
N ASP A 91 0.24 -4.18 4.96
CA ASP A 91 0.81 -4.26 6.32
C ASP A 91 0.09 -3.32 7.31
N PHE A 92 -0.27 -2.11 6.88
CA PHE A 92 -0.98 -1.12 7.69
C PHE A 92 -2.49 -1.06 7.40
N ALA A 93 -3.09 -2.17 6.97
CA ALA A 93 -4.50 -2.27 6.63
C ALA A 93 -5.45 -1.86 7.77
N CYS A 94 -5.09 -2.12 9.03
CA CYS A 94 -5.91 -1.79 10.20
C CYS A 94 -6.23 -0.29 10.33
N ALA A 95 -5.29 0.57 9.90
CA ALA A 95 -5.49 2.02 9.93
C ALA A 95 -5.96 2.55 8.57
N LEU A 96 -5.65 1.85 7.48
CA LEU A 96 -6.14 2.17 6.14
C LEU A 96 -7.66 1.98 6.02
N ALA A 97 -8.20 0.90 6.59
CA ALA A 97 -9.64 0.60 6.51
C ALA A 97 -10.54 1.75 7.02
N PRO A 98 -10.38 2.26 8.26
CA PRO A 98 -11.17 3.39 8.73
C PRO A 98 -10.86 4.68 7.95
N TYR A 99 -9.62 4.85 7.47
CA TYR A 99 -9.23 6.00 6.65
C TYR A 99 -10.02 6.05 5.33
N CYS A 100 -10.15 4.91 4.65
CA CYS A 100 -10.90 4.73 3.42
C CYS A 100 -12.40 4.89 3.67
N MET A 101 -12.95 4.21 4.67
CA MET A 101 -14.39 4.24 4.99
C MET A 101 -14.88 5.63 5.43
N LEU A 102 -14.06 6.40 6.14
CA LEU A 102 -14.42 7.78 6.54
C LEU A 102 -14.55 8.72 5.33
N ARG A 103 -13.81 8.45 4.25
CA ARG A 103 -13.70 9.34 3.08
C ARG A 103 -14.63 8.93 1.96
N GLU A 104 -14.62 7.65 1.60
CA GLU A 104 -15.30 7.12 0.43
C GLU A 104 -16.05 5.80 0.77
N PRO A 105 -17.04 5.84 1.67
CA PRO A 105 -17.75 4.65 2.13
C PRO A 105 -18.50 3.95 0.99
N GLU A 106 -19.05 4.71 0.02
CA GLU A 106 -19.74 4.13 -1.14
C GLU A 106 -18.78 3.36 -2.06
N PHE A 107 -17.54 3.84 -2.20
CA PHE A 107 -16.55 3.17 -3.04
C PHE A 107 -15.95 1.93 -2.38
N PHE A 108 -15.68 2.00 -1.07
CA PHE A 108 -15.00 0.95 -0.31
C PHE A 108 -15.94 0.05 0.50
N GLY A 109 -17.26 0.23 0.43
CA GLY A 109 -18.23 -0.49 1.27
C GLY A 109 -18.18 -2.02 1.12
N ASP A 110 -17.77 -2.52 -0.05
CA ASP A 110 -17.58 -3.95 -0.32
C ASP A 110 -16.12 -4.42 -0.16
N THR A 111 -15.20 -3.53 0.23
CA THR A 111 -13.77 -3.83 0.34
C THR A 111 -13.42 -4.31 1.74
N VAL A 112 -12.82 -5.50 1.81
CA VAL A 112 -12.26 -6.06 3.04
C VAL A 112 -10.75 -5.77 3.08
N PHE A 113 -10.33 -5.05 4.11
CA PHE A 113 -8.94 -4.70 4.34
C PHE A 113 -8.31 -5.68 5.32
N LEU A 114 -7.21 -6.31 4.93
CA LEU A 114 -6.54 -7.35 5.71
C LEU A 114 -5.04 -7.07 5.83
N ILE A 115 -4.49 -7.34 7.00
CA ILE A 115 -3.07 -7.30 7.30
C ILE A 115 -2.44 -8.52 6.64
N ASP A 116 -1.33 -8.29 5.95
CA ASP A 116 -0.51 -9.37 5.40
C ASP A 116 -0.02 -10.30 6.52
N GLU A 117 -0.06 -11.60 6.26
CA GLU A 117 0.28 -12.65 7.22
C GLU A 117 1.69 -12.49 7.77
N PHE A 118 2.66 -12.12 6.93
CA PHE A 118 4.05 -11.94 7.35
C PHE A 118 4.21 -10.81 8.38
N HIS A 119 3.35 -9.81 8.32
CA HIS A 119 3.39 -8.62 9.16
C HIS A 119 2.48 -8.73 10.40
N GLY A 120 1.61 -9.74 10.48
CA GLY A 120 0.60 -9.88 11.54
C GLY A 120 1.18 -9.87 12.97
N GLY A 121 2.37 -10.43 13.19
CA GLY A 121 3.01 -10.45 14.51
C GLY A 121 3.28 -9.05 15.11
N GLY A 122 3.41 -8.02 14.27
CA GLY A 122 3.61 -6.63 14.72
C GLY A 122 2.34 -5.94 15.23
N HIS A 123 1.16 -6.54 15.03
CA HIS A 123 -0.14 -5.88 15.23
C HIS A 123 -0.86 -6.32 16.51
N THR A 124 -0.21 -6.22 17.68
CA THR A 124 -0.75 -6.75 18.95
C THR A 124 -2.03 -6.09 19.48
N ARG A 125 -2.35 -4.88 19.02
CA ARG A 125 -3.53 -4.09 19.46
C ARG A 125 -4.60 -3.94 18.39
N CYS A 126 -4.46 -4.62 17.26
CA CYS A 126 -5.42 -4.52 16.15
C CYS A 126 -6.57 -5.52 16.35
N SER A 127 -7.74 -5.20 15.79
CA SER A 127 -8.89 -6.11 15.81
C SER A 127 -8.56 -7.42 15.08
N PRO A 128 -8.97 -8.59 15.60
CA PRO A 128 -8.87 -9.88 14.91
C PRO A 128 -9.47 -9.86 13.49
N ALA A 129 -10.47 -9.00 13.23
CA ALA A 129 -11.07 -8.83 11.91
C ALA A 129 -10.12 -8.22 10.86
N CYS A 130 -8.97 -7.68 11.27
CA CYS A 130 -7.98 -7.15 10.34
C CYS A 130 -6.98 -8.21 9.86
N PHE A 131 -6.98 -9.44 10.38
CA PHE A 131 -5.94 -10.42 10.07
C PHE A 131 -6.40 -11.44 9.05
N ILE A 132 -5.69 -11.59 7.93
CA ILE A 132 -6.03 -12.59 6.92
C ILE A 132 -6.05 -14.01 7.49
N SER A 133 -5.14 -14.33 8.42
CA SER A 133 -5.03 -15.63 9.08
C SER A 133 -6.36 -16.07 9.71
N ASN A 134 -7.10 -15.14 10.31
CA ASN A 134 -8.38 -15.43 10.97
C ASN A 134 -9.51 -15.77 10.00
N TYR A 135 -9.35 -15.45 8.71
CA TYR A 135 -10.35 -15.77 7.68
C TYR A 135 -10.03 -17.04 6.90
N ARG A 136 -8.77 -17.51 6.89
CA ARG A 136 -8.36 -18.62 6.02
C ARG A 136 -9.08 -19.93 6.33
N ASP A 137 -9.52 -20.14 7.56
CA ASP A 137 -10.22 -21.35 7.95
C ASP A 137 -11.69 -21.37 7.49
N PHE A 138 -12.28 -20.21 7.23
CA PHE A 138 -13.72 -20.08 6.97
C PHE A 138 -14.06 -19.43 5.62
N ASN A 139 -13.07 -18.91 4.89
CA ASN A 139 -13.25 -18.27 3.59
C ASN A 139 -12.34 -18.93 2.55
N SER A 140 -12.95 -19.66 1.60
CA SER A 140 -12.24 -20.37 0.54
C SER A 140 -11.43 -19.45 -0.37
N ASP A 141 -11.91 -18.23 -0.64
CA ASP A 141 -11.17 -17.26 -1.45
C ASP A 141 -9.86 -16.91 -0.73
N LEU A 142 -9.97 -16.39 0.49
CA LEU A 142 -8.83 -15.90 1.29
C LEU A 142 -7.83 -16.99 1.66
N LYS A 143 -8.29 -18.24 1.77
CA LYS A 143 -7.43 -19.42 1.98
C LYS A 143 -6.42 -19.62 0.85
N THR A 144 -6.80 -19.32 -0.38
CA THR A 144 -5.96 -19.54 -1.57
C THR A 144 -5.12 -18.32 -1.95
N ILE A 145 -5.39 -17.15 -1.35
CA ILE A 145 -4.67 -15.93 -1.66
C ILE A 145 -3.24 -15.98 -1.09
N ASN A 146 -2.28 -15.76 -1.99
CA ASN A 146 -0.91 -15.46 -1.65
C ASN A 146 -0.79 -14.05 -1.05
N SER A 147 -0.83 -13.95 0.29
CA SER A 147 -0.67 -12.68 0.99
C SER A 147 0.76 -12.11 0.86
N SER A 148 1.75 -12.98 0.67
CA SER A 148 3.16 -12.62 0.53
C SER A 148 3.57 -12.15 -0.87
N ALA A 149 2.64 -12.05 -1.82
CA ALA A 149 2.95 -11.61 -3.19
C ALA A 149 3.62 -10.23 -3.23
N ALA A 150 3.21 -9.32 -2.35
CA ALA A 150 3.82 -8.01 -2.23
C ALA A 150 5.26 -8.08 -1.70
N GLU A 151 5.55 -8.94 -0.73
CA GLU A 151 6.90 -9.13 -0.19
C GLU A 151 7.84 -9.70 -1.27
N CYS A 152 7.38 -10.70 -2.03
CA CYS A 152 8.13 -11.27 -3.15
C CYS A 152 8.40 -10.22 -4.25
N GLY A 153 7.39 -9.41 -4.59
CA GLY A 153 7.54 -8.33 -5.58
C GLY A 153 8.49 -7.23 -5.10
N ASN A 154 8.38 -6.84 -3.83
CA ASN A 154 9.23 -5.81 -3.22
C ASN A 154 10.69 -6.24 -3.13
N ALA A 155 10.98 -7.52 -2.91
CA ALA A 155 12.35 -8.07 -3.03
C ALA A 155 12.95 -7.78 -4.43
N GLY A 156 12.14 -7.84 -5.48
CA GLY A 156 12.51 -7.42 -6.84
C GLY A 156 12.84 -5.93 -6.92
N LEU A 157 11.98 -5.08 -6.36
CA LEU A 157 12.18 -3.62 -6.32
C LEU A 157 13.42 -3.21 -5.51
N HIS A 158 13.75 -3.94 -4.45
CA HIS A 158 14.97 -3.68 -3.66
C HIS A 158 16.25 -3.75 -4.52
N ARG A 159 16.27 -4.57 -5.58
CA ARG A 159 17.42 -4.68 -6.50
C ARG A 159 17.69 -3.40 -7.29
N ILE A 160 16.67 -2.61 -7.57
CA ILE A 160 16.79 -1.38 -8.35
C ILE A 160 16.82 -0.11 -7.49
N ARG A 161 16.60 -0.24 -6.18
CA ARG A 161 16.53 0.88 -5.23
C ARG A 161 17.71 1.85 -5.36
N LYS A 162 18.94 1.33 -5.42
CA LYS A 162 20.15 2.15 -5.53
C LYS A 162 20.20 2.89 -6.86
N SER A 163 19.82 2.25 -7.97
CA SER A 163 19.77 2.91 -9.28
C SER A 163 18.75 4.03 -9.27
N LEU A 164 17.55 3.78 -8.72
CA LEU A 164 16.49 4.78 -8.61
C LEU A 164 16.90 6.02 -7.80
N SER A 165 17.70 5.86 -6.73
CA SER A 165 18.11 7.00 -5.89
C SER A 165 19.04 8.00 -6.57
N TYR A 166 19.67 7.64 -7.71
CA TYR A 166 20.52 8.53 -8.49
C TYR A 166 19.81 9.14 -9.71
N LEU A 167 18.52 8.84 -9.91
CA LEU A 167 17.75 9.35 -11.03
C LEU A 167 16.87 10.53 -10.59
N THR A 168 16.65 11.48 -11.50
CA THR A 168 15.55 12.44 -11.36
C THR A 168 14.21 11.70 -11.32
N GLN A 169 13.17 12.28 -10.73
CA GLN A 169 11.85 11.65 -10.62
C GLN A 169 11.31 11.10 -11.96
N ASP A 170 11.40 11.86 -13.06
CA ASP A 170 10.88 11.41 -14.37
C ASP A 170 11.63 10.18 -14.89
N HIS A 171 12.96 10.19 -14.81
CA HIS A 171 13.79 9.04 -15.16
C HIS A 171 13.55 7.84 -14.23
N ALA A 172 13.33 8.07 -12.92
CA ALA A 172 12.99 7.02 -11.98
C ALA A 172 11.63 6.37 -12.31
N ILE A 173 10.64 7.16 -12.73
CA ILE A 173 9.34 6.66 -13.20
C ILE A 173 9.51 5.80 -14.45
N ALA A 174 10.22 6.31 -15.47
CA ALA A 174 10.43 5.58 -16.72
C ALA A 174 11.22 4.27 -16.49
N PHE A 175 12.28 4.34 -15.66
CA PHE A 175 13.08 3.17 -15.30
C PHE A 175 12.26 2.15 -14.51
N GLY A 176 11.52 2.58 -13.48
CA GLY A 176 10.68 1.72 -12.67
C GLY A 176 9.59 1.04 -13.50
N TYR A 177 8.96 1.78 -14.42
CA TYR A 177 7.99 1.23 -15.37
C TYR A 177 8.61 0.15 -16.26
N ALA A 178 9.77 0.41 -16.87
CA ALA A 178 10.44 -0.55 -17.72
C ALA A 178 10.83 -1.82 -16.95
N PHE A 179 11.36 -1.67 -15.74
CA PHE A 179 11.69 -2.80 -14.86
C PHE A 179 10.46 -3.66 -14.54
N LEU A 180 9.36 -3.04 -14.12
CA LEU A 180 8.12 -3.74 -13.76
C LEU A 180 7.45 -4.38 -14.98
N ALA A 181 7.53 -3.76 -16.16
CA ALA A 181 7.04 -4.35 -17.40
C ALA A 181 7.82 -5.63 -17.77
N ILE A 182 9.15 -5.64 -17.58
CA ILE A 182 9.97 -6.84 -17.78
C ILE A 182 9.64 -7.90 -16.72
N TRP A 183 9.52 -7.50 -15.45
CA TRP A 183 9.11 -8.38 -14.36
C TRP A 183 7.80 -9.10 -14.69
N ASN A 184 6.78 -8.35 -15.10
CA ASN A 184 5.47 -8.91 -15.43
C ASN A 184 5.57 -9.93 -16.57
N ARG A 185 6.30 -9.63 -17.64
CA ARG A 185 6.51 -10.56 -18.76
C ARG A 185 7.21 -11.85 -18.35
N THR A 186 8.14 -11.78 -17.39
CA THR A 186 8.79 -12.98 -16.84
C THR A 186 7.81 -13.80 -16.02
N ARG A 187 7.04 -13.16 -15.14
CA ARG A 187 6.03 -13.84 -14.31
C ARG A 187 4.90 -14.47 -15.12
N GLU A 188 4.44 -13.81 -16.17
CA GLU A 188 3.43 -14.35 -17.10
C GLU A 188 3.90 -15.61 -17.83
N ARG A 189 5.21 -15.85 -17.95
CA ARG A 189 5.75 -17.09 -18.56
C ARG A 189 5.91 -18.23 -17.55
N GLU A 190 5.92 -17.91 -16.26
CA GLU A 190 6.08 -18.87 -15.15
C GLU A 190 4.72 -19.36 -14.61
N ALA A 191 3.64 -18.62 -14.88
CA ALA A 191 2.27 -18.90 -14.46
C ALA A 191 1.52 -19.76 -15.49
#